data_AF-A0AA35XD49-F1
#
_entry.id   AF-A0AA35XD49-F1
#
_cell.length_a   1.000
_cell.length_b   1.000
_cell.length_c   1.000
_cell.angle_alpha   90.00
_cell.angle_beta   90.00
_cell.angle_gamma   90.00
#
_symmetry.space_group_name_H-M   'P 1'
#
loop_
_entity.id
_entity.type
_entity.pdbx_description
1 polymer ?
#
loop_
_entity_poly.entity_id
_entity_poly.type
_entity_poly.pdbx_seq_one_letter_code
_entity_poly.pdbx_strand_id
1 'polypeptide(L)'
;HLLLLLIARYKNLLHDCCHSYVGQRGLLLTSSVHSSLAQITQQHSTDSTALVRAGCDFMCRVCQDEYQLYFHFFSVDSPELKGLLESLCYTLYDVLRPVVIHINHLETLADLCSILKVTCCIYTYT
;
A
#
# COMPACT_ATOMS: atom_id res chain seq x y z
N HIS A 1 -25.08 12.58 29.78
CA HIS A 1 -24.08 13.64 29.47
C HIS A 1 -22.65 13.19 29.73
N LEU A 2 -22.30 12.73 30.95
CA LEU A 2 -20.93 12.28 31.28
C LEU A 2 -20.43 11.08 30.43
N LEU A 3 -21.29 10.09 30.20
CA LEU A 3 -20.96 8.91 29.35
C LEU A 3 -20.67 9.30 27.89
N LEU A 4 -21.42 10.26 27.33
CA LEU A 4 -21.21 10.76 25.97
C LEU A 4 -19.87 11.48 25.84
N LEU A 5 -19.49 12.27 26.85
CA LEU A 5 -18.18 12.93 26.90
C LEU A 5 -17.04 11.91 27.02
N LEU A 6 -17.22 10.84 27.82
CA LEU A 6 -16.23 9.78 27.94
C LEU A 6 -16.03 9.03 26.61
N ILE A 7 -17.12 8.70 25.92
CA ILE A 7 -17.09 8.04 24.61
C ILE A 7 -16.37 8.92 23.57
N ALA A 8 -16.66 10.23 23.55
CA ALA A 8 -16.01 11.17 22.64
C ALA A 8 -14.50 11.26 22.90
N ARG A 9 -14.08 11.36 24.17
CA ARG A 9 -12.65 11.40 24.53
C ARG A 9 -11.92 10.11 24.17
N TYR A 10 -12.56 8.96 24.40
CA TYR A 10 -12.00 7.66 24.02
C TYR A 10 -11.79 7.56 22.51
N LYS A 11 -12.79 7.99 21.71
CA LYS A 11 -12.67 8.00 20.24
C LYS A 11 -11.53 8.89 19.75
N ASN A 12 -11.37 10.09 20.34
CA ASN A 12 -10.26 10.98 19.98
C ASN A 12 -8.90 10.36 20.33
N LEU A 13 -8.76 9.76 21.52
CA LEU A 13 -7.52 9.10 21.90
C LEU A 13 -7.20 7.92 20.99
N LEU A 14 -8.22 7.12 20.64
CA LEU A 14 -8.06 6.01 19.71
C LEU A 14 -7.60 6.51 18.33
N HIS A 15 -8.20 7.58 17.83
CA HIS A 15 -7.80 8.23 16.58
C HIS A 15 -6.33 8.71 16.64
N ASP A 16 -5.93 9.38 17.71
CA ASP A 16 -4.54 9.84 17.88
C ASP A 16 -3.55 8.67 17.91
N CYS A 17 -3.94 7.56 18.54
CA CYS A 17 -3.18 6.31 18.52
C CYS A 17 -3.07 5.71 17.11
N CYS A 18 -4.18 5.63 16.36
CA CYS A 18 -4.20 5.17 14.97
C CYS A 18 -3.27 6.02 14.10
N HIS A 19 -3.40 7.34 14.17
CA HIS A 19 -2.58 8.29 13.42
C HIS A 19 -1.09 8.13 13.75
N SER A 20 -0.74 8.04 15.03
CA SER A 20 0.65 7.84 15.44
C SER A 20 1.20 6.48 14.97
N TYR A 21 0.42 5.42 15.11
CA TYR A 21 0.79 4.07 14.66
C TYR A 21 1.06 4.04 13.16
N VAL A 22 0.12 4.52 12.34
CA VAL A 22 0.26 4.53 10.87
C VAL A 22 1.43 5.40 10.44
N GLY A 23 1.63 6.56 11.09
CA GLY A 23 2.78 7.43 10.81
C GLY A 23 4.12 6.73 11.02
N GLN A 24 4.27 5.97 12.12
CA GLN A 24 5.48 5.19 12.36
C GLN A 24 5.64 4.03 11.38
N ARG A 25 4.55 3.33 11.03
CA ARG A 25 4.57 2.28 10.00
C ARG A 25 5.06 2.83 8.67
N GLY A 26 4.56 3.98 8.24
CA GLY A 26 4.99 4.65 7.01
C GLY A 26 6.51 4.82 6.95
N LEU A 27 7.12 5.39 8.00
CA LEU A 27 8.56 5.61 8.05
C LEU A 27 9.39 4.31 7.94
N LEU A 28 8.95 3.25 8.62
CA LEU A 28 9.62 1.95 8.60
C LEU A 28 9.51 1.27 7.23
N LEU A 29 8.32 1.35 6.62
CA LEU A 29 8.04 0.72 5.35
C LEU A 29 8.72 1.42 4.18
N THR A 30 8.78 2.75 4.16
CA THR A 30 9.36 3.51 3.04
C THR A 30 10.75 2.98 2.69
N SER A 31 11.65 2.87 3.69
CA SER A 31 13.02 2.40 3.44
C SER A 31 13.06 0.96 2.90
N SER A 32 12.33 0.05 3.55
CA SER A 32 12.29 -1.37 3.21
C SER A 32 11.70 -1.63 1.83
N VAL A 33 10.61 -0.92 1.49
CA VAL A 33 9.92 -0.99 0.20
C VAL A 33 10.81 -0.45 -0.91
N HIS A 34 11.45 0.72 -0.72
CA HIS A 34 12.36 1.27 -1.71
C HIS A 34 13.55 0.35 -1.98
N SER A 35 14.18 -0.20 -0.94
CA SER A 35 15.29 -1.14 -1.12
C SER A 35 14.87 -2.40 -1.86
N SER A 36 13.72 -2.98 -1.51
CA SER A 36 13.20 -4.20 -2.16
C SER A 36 12.82 -3.94 -3.61
N LEU A 37 12.16 -2.82 -3.90
CA LEU A 37 11.82 -2.44 -5.28
C LEU A 37 13.07 -2.18 -6.11
N ALA A 38 14.09 -1.52 -5.57
CA ALA A 38 15.36 -1.31 -6.28
C ALA A 38 16.04 -2.64 -6.64
N GLN A 39 16.01 -3.63 -5.75
CA GLN A 39 16.50 -4.98 -6.02
C GLN A 39 15.71 -5.68 -7.13
N ILE A 40 14.38 -5.61 -7.07
CA ILE A 40 13.49 -6.18 -8.10
C ILE A 40 13.77 -5.53 -9.47
N THR A 41 13.92 -4.19 -9.51
CA THR A 41 14.29 -3.46 -10.73
C THR A 41 15.65 -3.89 -11.28
N GLN A 42 16.64 -4.08 -10.42
CA GLN A 42 17.97 -4.52 -10.84
C GLN A 42 17.92 -5.96 -11.41
N GLN A 43 17.18 -6.87 -10.77
CA GLN A 43 17.06 -8.27 -11.17
C GLN A 43 16.33 -8.45 -12.50
N HIS A 44 15.33 -7.60 -12.80
CA HIS A 44 14.49 -7.72 -14.00
C HIS A 44 14.69 -6.59 -15.02
N SER A 45 15.85 -5.92 -15.00
CA SER A 45 16.15 -4.77 -15.87
C SER A 45 16.02 -5.04 -17.38
N THR A 46 16.11 -6.30 -17.81
CA THR A 46 15.99 -6.72 -19.22
C THR A 46 14.61 -7.24 -19.60
N ASP A 47 13.72 -7.49 -18.63
CA ASP A 47 12.37 -8.03 -18.85
C ASP A 47 11.34 -7.18 -18.10
N SER A 48 10.78 -6.21 -18.82
CA SER A 48 9.76 -5.30 -18.33
C SER A 48 8.52 -6.01 -17.80
N THR A 49 8.12 -7.15 -18.37
CA THR A 49 6.92 -7.88 -17.94
C THR A 49 7.18 -8.63 -16.64
N ALA A 50 8.34 -9.29 -16.53
CA ALA A 50 8.74 -9.94 -15.28
C ALA A 50 8.93 -8.92 -14.16
N LEU A 51 9.55 -7.77 -14.46
CA LEU A 51 9.71 -6.66 -13.52
C LEU A 51 8.37 -6.20 -12.95
N VAL A 52 7.40 -5.90 -13.82
CA VAL A 52 6.11 -5.38 -13.36
C VAL A 52 5.36 -6.42 -12.53
N ARG A 53 5.33 -7.70 -12.96
CA ARG A 53 4.70 -8.77 -12.17
C ARG A 53 5.33 -8.92 -10.78
N ALA A 54 6.67 -9.00 -10.71
CA ALA A 54 7.37 -9.13 -9.45
C ALA A 54 7.14 -7.93 -8.52
N GLY A 55 7.14 -6.70 -9.07
CA GLY A 55 6.85 -5.47 -8.34
C GLY A 55 5.42 -5.43 -7.80
N CYS A 56 4.43 -5.79 -8.62
CA CYS A 56 3.02 -5.87 -8.20
C CYS A 56 2.82 -6.94 -7.12
N ASP A 57 3.34 -8.15 -7.31
CA ASP A 57 3.20 -9.25 -6.34
C ASP A 57 3.87 -8.93 -5.00
N PHE A 58 5.02 -8.24 -5.03
CA PHE A 58 5.65 -7.72 -3.83
C PHE A 58 4.76 -6.69 -3.13
N MET A 59 4.29 -5.68 -3.85
CA MET A 59 3.50 -4.60 -3.25
C MET A 59 2.17 -5.09 -2.69
N CYS A 60 1.52 -6.03 -3.39
CA CYS A 60 0.27 -6.64 -2.93
C CYS A 60 0.44 -7.34 -1.58
N ARG A 61 1.54 -8.08 -1.41
CA ARG A 61 1.86 -8.74 -0.14
C ARG A 61 2.12 -7.73 0.96
N VAL A 62 2.90 -6.69 0.69
CA VAL A 62 3.16 -5.61 1.68
C VAL A 62 1.85 -4.95 2.11
N CYS A 63 1.00 -4.55 1.17
CA CYS A 63 -0.29 -3.94 1.50
C CYS A 63 -1.20 -4.88 2.30
N GLN A 64 -1.22 -6.17 1.96
CA GLN A 64 -1.98 -7.17 2.69
C GLN A 64 -1.46 -7.35 4.12
N ASP A 65 -0.14 -7.47 4.29
CA ASP A 65 0.49 -7.64 5.58
C ASP A 65 0.22 -6.43 6.48
N GLU A 66 0.30 -5.20 5.94
CA GLU A 66 -0.02 -3.99 6.68
C GLU A 66 -1.49 -3.90 7.08
N TYR A 67 -2.39 -4.27 6.18
CA TYR A 67 -3.83 -4.30 6.48
C TYR A 67 -4.11 -5.29 7.62
N GLN A 68 -3.60 -6.51 7.52
CA GLN A 68 -3.79 -7.53 8.56
C GLN A 68 -3.17 -7.11 9.89
N LEU A 69 -1.97 -6.51 9.86
CA LEU A 69 -1.30 -6.02 11.05
C LEU A 69 -2.09 -4.88 11.72
N TYR A 70 -2.62 -3.94 10.94
CA TYR A 70 -3.47 -2.87 11.47
C TYR A 70 -4.70 -3.45 12.17
N PHE A 71 -5.41 -4.39 11.54
CA PHE A 71 -6.62 -4.99 12.10
C PHE A 71 -6.37 -5.92 13.29
N HIS A 72 -5.11 -6.33 13.52
CA HIS A 72 -4.71 -7.00 14.75
C HIS A 72 -4.77 -6.06 15.97
N PHE A 73 -4.48 -4.77 15.77
CA PHE A 73 -4.45 -3.77 16.85
C PHE A 73 -5.74 -2.95 16.93
N PHE A 74 -6.37 -2.65 15.79
CA PHE A 74 -7.52 -1.75 15.69
C PHE A 74 -8.68 -2.43 14.98
N SER A 75 -9.88 -2.38 15.56
CA SER A 75 -11.08 -2.98 14.94
C SER A 75 -11.89 -1.98 14.10
N VAL A 76 -11.33 -0.82 13.79
CA VAL A 76 -12.03 0.29 13.12
C VAL A 76 -11.21 0.74 11.93
N ASP A 77 -11.88 0.88 10.78
CA ASP A 77 -11.29 1.49 9.60
C ASP A 77 -10.75 2.89 9.88
N SER A 78 -9.59 3.16 9.29
CA SER A 78 -8.88 4.43 9.45
C SER A 78 -8.58 5.03 8.09
N PRO A 79 -8.92 6.31 7.86
CA PRO A 79 -8.50 7.02 6.66
C PRO A 79 -6.97 7.10 6.55
N GLU A 80 -6.25 7.10 7.67
CA GLU A 80 -4.79 7.06 7.72
C GLU A 80 -4.24 5.75 7.15
N LEU A 81 -4.82 4.59 7.51
CA LEU A 81 -4.43 3.31 6.92
C LEU A 81 -4.61 3.35 5.39
N LYS A 82 -5.76 3.85 4.91
CA LYS A 82 -6.02 3.98 3.48
C LYS A 82 -4.98 4.86 2.79
N GLY A 83 -4.66 6.01 3.39
CA GLY A 83 -3.61 6.90 2.90
C GLY A 83 -2.22 6.26 2.86
N LEU A 84 -1.88 5.42 3.84
CA LEU A 84 -0.63 4.66 3.83
C LEU A 84 -0.59 3.66 2.67
N LEU A 85 -1.64 2.85 2.51
CA LEU A 85 -1.73 1.86 1.43
C LEU A 85 -1.71 2.52 0.04
N GLU A 86 -2.41 3.64 -0.12
CA GLU A 86 -2.37 4.45 -1.34
C GLU A 86 -0.96 4.96 -1.62
N SER A 87 -0.26 5.50 -0.61
CA SER A 87 1.14 5.96 -0.76
C SER A 87 2.06 4.84 -1.24
N LEU A 88 1.87 3.61 -0.76
CA LEU A 88 2.65 2.45 -1.20
C LEU A 88 2.35 2.11 -2.68
N CYS A 89 1.07 2.10 -3.07
CA CYS A 89 0.66 1.91 -4.46
C CYS A 89 1.25 3.05 -5.36
N TYR A 90 1.36 4.30 -4.88
CA TYR A 90 2.05 5.39 -5.60
C TYR A 90 3.55 5.16 -5.76
N THR A 91 4.25 4.67 -4.72
CA THR A 91 5.67 4.35 -4.81
C THR A 91 5.94 3.30 -5.90
N LEU A 92 5.11 2.25 -5.97
CA LEU A 92 5.21 1.26 -7.04
C LEU A 92 5.01 1.91 -8.40
N TYR A 93 3.99 2.75 -8.55
CA TYR A 93 3.70 3.44 -9.80
C TYR A 93 4.88 4.30 -10.29
N ASP A 94 5.55 5.03 -9.41
CA ASP A 94 6.71 5.86 -9.78
C ASP A 94 7.89 5.00 -10.29
N VAL A 95 8.11 3.82 -9.71
CA VAL A 95 9.13 2.87 -10.18
C VAL A 95 8.76 2.28 -11.54
N LEU A 96 7.49 1.97 -11.75
CA LEU A 96 7.00 1.37 -13.00
C LEU A 96 6.81 2.40 -14.12
N ARG A 97 6.59 3.68 -13.82
CA ARG A 97 6.38 4.76 -14.79
C ARG A 97 7.37 4.74 -15.97
N PRO A 98 8.70 4.70 -15.77
CA PRO A 98 9.66 4.65 -16.89
C PRO A 98 9.59 3.36 -17.72
N VAL A 99 9.09 2.26 -17.13
CA VAL A 99 8.90 0.98 -17.81
C VAL A 99 7.60 1.00 -18.63
N VAL A 100 6.52 1.53 -18.06
CA VAL A 100 5.19 1.63 -18.69
C VAL A 100 5.21 2.46 -19.96
N ILE A 101 5.95 3.57 -20.01
CA ILE A 101 6.10 4.37 -21.23
C ILE A 101 6.83 3.64 -22.37
N HIS A 102 7.57 2.57 -22.07
CA HIS A 102 8.28 1.73 -23.04
C HIS A 102 7.55 0.41 -23.34
N ILE A 103 6.45 0.11 -22.63
CA ILE A 103 5.64 -1.09 -22.90
C ILE A 103 4.81 -0.83 -24.16
N ASN A 104 5.16 -1.53 -25.25
CA ASN A 104 4.48 -1.43 -26.55
C ASN A 104 3.16 -2.22 -26.62
N HIS A 105 2.90 -3.12 -25.65
CA HIS A 105 1.74 -4.02 -25.66
C HIS A 105 0.70 -3.60 -24.62
N LEU A 106 -0.36 -2.94 -25.11
CA LEU A 106 -1.50 -2.42 -24.34
C LEU A 106 -2.25 -3.51 -23.54
N GLU A 107 -2.23 -4.74 -24.02
CA GLU A 107 -2.83 -5.91 -23.38
C GLU A 107 -2.15 -6.25 -22.04
N THR A 108 -0.81 -6.19 -21.99
CA THR A 108 -0.05 -6.43 -20.76
C THR A 108 -0.33 -5.35 -19.72
N LEU A 109 -0.49 -4.09 -20.14
CA LEU A 109 -0.85 -2.99 -19.26
C LEU A 109 -2.28 -3.13 -18.71
N ALA A 110 -3.23 -3.62 -19.51
CA ALA A 110 -4.62 -3.83 -19.11
C ALA A 110 -4.75 -4.94 -18.06
N ASP A 111 -4.05 -6.06 -18.25
CA ASP A 111 -4.01 -7.15 -17.26
C ASP A 111 -3.34 -6.69 -15.96
N LEU A 112 -2.26 -5.92 -16.05
CA LEU A 112 -1.55 -5.38 -14.89
C LEU A 112 -2.39 -4.33 -14.12
N CYS A 113 -3.09 -3.44 -14.82
CA CYS A 113 -4.05 -2.52 -14.22
C CYS A 113 -5.21 -3.29 -13.58
N SER A 114 -5.68 -4.38 -14.19
CA SER A 114 -6.72 -5.23 -13.62
C SER A 114 -6.23 -5.93 -12.34
N ILE A 115 -5.01 -6.45 -12.32
CA ILE A 115 -4.37 -7.04 -11.12
C ILE A 115 -4.19 -5.99 -10.03
N LEU A 116 -3.64 -4.81 -10.36
CA LEU A 116 -3.49 -3.70 -9.42
C LEU A 116 -4.84 -3.23 -8.88
N LYS A 117 -5.86 -3.17 -9.71
CA LYS A 117 -7.21 -2.75 -9.32
C LYS A 117 -7.89 -3.80 -8.46
N VAL A 118 -7.82 -5.09 -8.80
CA VAL A 118 -8.37 -6.16 -7.97
C VAL A 118 -7.63 -6.21 -6.63
N THR A 119 -6.30 -6.15 -6.62
CA THR A 119 -5.53 -6.38 -5.40
C THR A 119 -5.36 -5.12 -4.52
N CYS A 120 -5.31 -3.89 -5.08
CA CYS A 120 -5.27 -2.63 -4.29
C CYS A 120 -6.72 -2.12 -3.98
N CYS A 121 -7.76 -2.44 -4.77
CA CYS A 121 -9.15 -2.04 -4.46
C CYS A 121 -9.88 -2.94 -3.44
N ILE A 122 -9.55 -4.22 -3.30
CA ILE A 122 -10.19 -5.07 -2.27
C ILE A 122 -9.95 -4.47 -0.86
N TYR A 123 -8.77 -3.92 -0.57
CA TYR A 123 -8.43 -3.41 0.76
C TYR A 123 -8.78 -1.94 1.02
N THR A 124 -9.11 -1.17 -0.02
CA THR A 124 -9.54 0.24 0.13
C THR A 124 -11.06 0.38 0.25
N TYR A 125 -11.82 -0.60 -0.25
CA TYR A 125 -13.29 -0.61 -0.30
C TYR A 125 -13.99 -1.67 0.57
N THR A 126 -13.24 -2.51 1.29
CA THR A 126 -13.78 -3.39 2.35
C THR A 126 -13.43 -2.81 3.70
#